data_AF-A0A074XK59-F1
#
_entry.id   AF-A0A074XK59-F1
#
_cell.length_a   1.000
_cell.length_b   1.000
_cell.length_c   1.000
_cell.angle_alpha   90.00
_cell.angle_beta   90.00
_cell.angle_gamma   90.00
#
_symmetry.space_group_name_H-M   'P 1'
#
loop_
_entity.id
_entity.type
_entity.pdbx_description
1 polymer ?
#
loop_
_entity_poly.entity_id
_entity_poly.type
_entity_poly.pdbx_seq_one_letter_code
_entity_poly.pdbx_strand_id
1 'polypeptide(L)'
;MNNILTSTLQTSILIATSIIAITAFLSSVYLIGIKIALPFGLLLSTKFLKIYNTQPLQEHIQHLGKILAGILLLLICFICLIYEQTSLLGGAMRPLGFWEFAGLAVKGCVEALIVLGILRMGFAVVQKLVL
;
A
#
# COMPACT_ATOMS: atom_id res chain seq x y z
N MET A 1 30.05 23.85 24.42
CA MET A 1 29.98 23.81 22.94
C MET A 1 30.07 22.40 22.38
N ASN A 2 31.02 21.56 22.81
CA ASN A 2 31.16 20.17 22.32
C ASN A 2 29.92 19.27 22.56
N ASN A 3 29.24 19.41 23.70
CA ASN A 3 28.05 18.61 24.04
C ASN A 3 26.82 18.97 23.19
N ILE A 4 26.70 20.23 22.75
CA ILE A 4 25.59 20.70 21.91
C ILE A 4 25.79 20.23 20.46
N LEU A 5 27.04 20.22 19.99
CA LEU A 5 27.38 19.75 18.65
C LEU A 5 27.14 18.23 18.50
N THR A 6 27.56 17.46 19.51
CA THR A 6 27.38 15.99 19.54
C THR A 6 25.91 15.59 19.69
N SER A 7 25.13 16.29 20.52
CA SER A 7 23.69 16.03 20.63
C SER A 7 22.94 16.34 19.33
N THR A 8 23.33 17.41 18.62
CA THR A 8 22.71 17.80 17.34
C THR A 8 23.06 16.82 16.20
N LEU A 9 24.30 16.32 16.20
CA LEU A 9 24.71 15.25 15.27
C LEU A 9 23.95 13.95 15.56
N GLN A 10 23.79 13.56 16.82
CA GLN A 10 23.02 12.37 17.18
C GLN A 10 21.54 12.48 16.79
N THR A 11 20.88 13.62 17.03
CA THR A 11 19.47 13.80 16.65
C THR A 11 19.28 13.79 15.13
N SER A 12 20.17 14.43 14.37
CA SER A 12 20.11 14.41 12.90
C SER A 12 20.33 13.01 12.30
N ILE A 13 21.28 12.23 12.85
CA ILE A 13 21.48 10.82 12.45
C ILE A 13 20.24 9.99 12.76
N LEU A 14 19.61 10.21 13.92
CA LEU A 14 18.41 9.47 14.33
C LEU A 14 17.21 9.80 13.42
N ILE A 15 17.06 11.06 13.03
CA ILE A 15 16.05 11.47 12.04
C ILE A 15 16.34 10.85 10.67
N ALA A 16 17.57 10.92 10.17
CA ALA A 16 17.92 10.36 8.87
C ALA A 16 17.69 8.84 8.81
N THR A 17 18.11 8.11 9.85
CA THR A 17 17.91 6.66 9.94
C THR A 17 16.43 6.29 10.03
N SER A 18 15.61 7.07 10.74
CA SER A 18 14.17 6.84 10.80
C SER A 18 13.48 7.04 9.45
N ILE A 19 13.87 8.06 8.67
CA ILE A 19 13.33 8.30 7.33
C ILE A 19 13.68 7.14 6.39
N ILE A 20 14.92 6.64 6.46
CA ILE A 20 15.35 5.48 5.67
C ILE A 20 14.53 4.24 6.07
N ALA A 21 14.33 4.00 7.37
CA ALA A 21 13.54 2.88 7.86
C ALA A 21 12.08 2.94 7.38
N ILE A 22 11.44 4.12 7.44
CA ILE A 22 10.07 4.33 6.95
C ILE A 22 10.01 4.08 5.43
N THR A 23 10.99 4.58 4.68
CA THR A 23 11.04 4.40 3.21
C THR A 23 11.22 2.93 2.84
N ALA A 24 12.10 2.21 3.54
CA ALA A 24 12.31 0.78 3.35
C ALA A 24 11.05 -0.03 3.71
N PHE A 25 10.35 0.36 4.77
CA PHE A 25 9.09 -0.25 5.18
C PHE A 25 8.00 -0.04 4.12
N LEU A 26 7.79 1.20 3.66
CA LEU A 26 6.84 1.53 2.58
C LEU A 26 7.15 0.75 1.29
N SER A 27 8.43 0.65 0.94
CA SER A 27 8.85 -0.14 -0.23
C SER A 27 8.54 -1.62 -0.07
N SER A 28 8.74 -2.18 1.13
CA SER A 28 8.43 -3.58 1.43
C SER A 28 6.92 -3.84 1.39
N VAL A 29 6.12 -2.95 1.98
CA VAL A 29 4.64 -2.98 1.90
C VAL A 29 4.19 -2.91 0.45
N TYR A 30 4.77 -2.03 -0.35
CA TYR A 30 4.44 -1.88 -1.76
C TYR A 30 4.72 -3.17 -2.56
N LEU A 31 5.90 -3.78 -2.35
CA LEU A 31 6.26 -5.03 -3.02
C LEU A 31 5.37 -6.21 -2.61
N ILE A 32 5.06 -6.33 -1.31
CA ILE A 32 4.16 -7.37 -0.79
C ILE A 32 2.73 -7.14 -1.32
N GLY A 33 2.25 -5.89 -1.23
CA GLY A 33 0.93 -5.48 -1.68
C GLY A 33 0.70 -5.74 -3.16
N ILE A 34 1.67 -5.40 -4.02
CA ILE A 34 1.60 -5.73 -5.45
C ILE A 34 1.50 -7.25 -5.63
N LYS A 35 2.31 -8.05 -4.95
CA LYS A 35 2.24 -9.52 -5.08
C LYS A 35 0.87 -10.08 -4.65
N ILE A 36 0.22 -9.46 -3.67
CA ILE A 36 -1.12 -9.86 -3.21
C ILE A 36 -2.19 -9.40 -4.20
N ALA A 37 -2.07 -8.19 -4.74
CA ALA A 37 -3.02 -7.57 -5.68
C ALA A 37 -2.86 -8.02 -7.15
N LEU A 38 -1.69 -8.56 -7.52
CA LEU A 38 -1.37 -9.05 -8.87
C LEU A 38 -2.45 -9.99 -9.47
N PRO A 39 -2.95 -11.02 -8.76
CA PRO A 39 -4.01 -11.88 -9.29
C PRO A 39 -5.28 -11.10 -9.63
N PHE A 40 -5.63 -10.06 -8.86
CA PHE A 40 -6.79 -9.22 -9.16
C PHE A 40 -6.55 -8.33 -10.38
N GLY A 41 -5.37 -7.72 -10.48
CA GLY A 41 -5.01 -6.88 -11.63
C GLY A 41 -4.99 -7.67 -12.95
N LEU A 42 -4.48 -8.91 -12.94
CA LEU A 42 -4.50 -9.82 -14.09
C LEU A 42 -5.92 -10.29 -14.45
N LEU A 43 -6.78 -10.50 -13.46
CA LEU A 43 -8.15 -10.95 -13.70
C LEU A 43 -9.03 -9.82 -14.26
N LEU A 44 -8.81 -8.59 -13.80
CA LEU A 44 -9.43 -7.40 -14.37
C LEU A 44 -8.93 -7.18 -15.80
N SER A 45 -7.62 -7.21 -16.05
CA SER A 45 -7.08 -6.99 -17.40
C SER A 45 -7.58 -8.03 -18.41
N THR A 46 -7.62 -9.31 -18.03
CA THR A 46 -8.13 -10.38 -18.89
C THR A 46 -9.63 -10.27 -19.17
N LYS A 47 -10.44 -9.87 -18.18
CA LYS A 47 -11.87 -9.59 -18.42
C LYS A 47 -12.09 -8.38 -19.32
N PHE A 48 -11.32 -7.30 -19.15
CA PHE A 48 -11.39 -6.13 -20.04
C PHE A 48 -10.99 -6.48 -21.47
N LEU A 49 -9.88 -7.21 -21.68
CA LEU A 49 -9.48 -7.68 -23.02
C LEU A 49 -10.52 -8.58 -23.68
N LYS A 50 -11.19 -9.44 -22.89
CA LYS A 50 -12.29 -10.28 -23.39
C LYS A 50 -13.49 -9.45 -23.87
N ILE A 51 -13.73 -8.28 -23.27
CA ILE A 51 -14.80 -7.35 -23.68
C ILE A 51 -14.40 -6.57 -24.94
N TYR A 52 -13.13 -6.20 -25.08
CA TYR A 52 -12.63 -5.40 -26.22
C TYR A 52 -12.15 -6.22 -27.43
N ASN A 53 -12.23 -7.57 -27.36
CA ASN A 53 -11.86 -8.50 -28.45
C ASN A 53 -10.48 -8.25 -29.07
N THR A 54 -9.53 -7.74 -28.29
CA THR A 54 -8.15 -7.50 -28.71
C THR A 54 -7.29 -8.73 -28.43
N GLN A 55 -6.49 -9.17 -29.40
CA GLN A 55 -5.63 -10.35 -29.25
C GLN A 55 -4.50 -10.10 -28.23
N PRO A 56 -4.13 -11.10 -27.42
CA PRO A 56 -3.32 -10.88 -26.23
C PRO A 56 -1.82 -10.82 -26.58
N LEU A 57 -1.21 -9.64 -26.42
CA LEU A 57 0.24 -9.58 -26.20
C LEU A 57 0.47 -9.84 -24.70
N GLN A 58 0.84 -11.08 -24.36
CA GLN A 58 0.90 -11.59 -22.99
C GLN A 58 1.79 -10.75 -22.06
N GLU A 59 2.86 -10.14 -22.58
CA GLU A 59 3.70 -9.19 -21.86
C GLU A 59 2.95 -7.90 -21.49
N HIS A 60 2.11 -7.39 -22.39
CA HIS A 60 1.35 -6.17 -22.17
C HIS A 60 0.25 -6.38 -21.12
N ILE A 61 -0.35 -7.57 -21.08
CA ILE A 61 -1.35 -7.96 -20.06
C ILE A 61 -0.72 -8.03 -18.66
N GLN A 62 0.50 -8.58 -18.56
CA GLN A 62 1.23 -8.62 -17.29
C GLN A 62 1.64 -7.23 -16.80
N HIS A 63 2.08 -6.37 -17.71
CA HIS A 63 2.44 -4.99 -17.37
C HIS A 63 1.21 -4.21 -16.90
N LEU A 64 0.09 -4.30 -17.64
CA LEU A 64 -1.17 -3.66 -17.28
C LEU A 64 -1.73 -4.20 -15.95
N GLY A 65 -1.63 -5.51 -15.72
CA GLY A 65 -2.03 -6.14 -14.47
C GLY A 65 -1.21 -5.67 -13.26
N LYS A 66 0.10 -5.45 -13.43
CA LYS A 66 0.96 -4.84 -12.39
C LYS A 66 0.57 -3.40 -12.11
N ILE A 67 0.30 -2.60 -13.14
CA ILE A 67 -0.16 -1.21 -12.98
C ILE A 67 -1.49 -1.18 -12.21
N LEU A 68 -2.46 -2.00 -12.63
CA LEU A 68 -3.77 -2.06 -11.99
C LEU A 68 -3.66 -2.52 -10.52
N ALA A 69 -2.82 -3.51 -10.24
CA ALA A 69 -2.55 -3.98 -8.89
C ALA A 69 -1.90 -2.89 -8.02
N GLY A 70 -0.97 -2.11 -8.58
CA GLY A 70 -0.36 -0.97 -7.91
C GLY A 70 -1.38 0.14 -7.61
N ILE A 71 -2.23 0.49 -8.58
CA ILE A 71 -3.31 1.48 -8.39
C ILE A 71 -4.29 1.01 -7.31
N LEU A 72 -4.70 -0.26 -7.34
CA LEU A 72 -5.60 -0.83 -6.34
C LEU A 72 -5.00 -0.76 -4.93
N LEU A 73 -3.71 -1.10 -4.79
CA LEU A 73 -2.99 -1.01 -3.53
C LEU A 73 -2.93 0.44 -3.03
N LEU A 74 -2.58 1.40 -3.89
CA LEU A 74 -2.54 2.82 -3.53
C LEU A 74 -3.90 3.31 -3.06
N LEU A 75 -4.97 2.93 -3.75
CA LEU A 75 -6.33 3.34 -3.43
C LEU A 75 -6.79 2.77 -2.08
N ILE A 76 -6.50 1.50 -1.81
CA ILE A 76 -6.82 0.88 -0.50
C ILE A 76 -5.99 1.53 0.62
N CYS A 77 -4.69 1.74 0.42
CA CYS A 77 -3.85 2.44 1.39
C CYS A 77 -4.35 3.86 1.69
N PHE A 78 -4.79 4.60 0.65
CA PHE A 78 -5.34 5.94 0.81
C PHE A 78 -6.67 5.94 1.58
N ILE A 79 -7.55 4.97 1.29
CA ILE A 79 -8.81 4.81 2.03
C ILE A 79 -8.55 4.46 3.50
N CYS A 80 -7.64 3.52 3.79
CA CYS A 80 -7.27 3.16 5.16
C CYS A 80 -6.67 4.35 5.91
N LEU A 81 -5.83 5.16 5.25
CA LEU A 81 -5.29 6.40 5.81
C LEU A 81 -6.38 7.40 6.19
N ILE A 82 -7.32 7.67 5.27
CA ILE A 82 -8.44 8.58 5.54
C ILE A 82 -9.34 8.01 6.65
N TYR A 83 -9.65 6.72 6.60
CA TYR A 83 -10.47 6.06 7.60
C TYR A 83 -9.86 6.18 8.99
N GLU A 84 -8.57 5.87 9.14
CA GLU A 84 -7.85 6.01 10.40
C GLU A 84 -7.84 7.46 10.89
N GLN A 85 -7.54 8.42 10.01
CA GLN A 85 -7.55 9.84 10.36
C GLN A 85 -8.94 10.31 10.80
N THR A 86 -9.99 9.81 10.17
CA THR A 86 -11.39 10.15 10.52
C THR A 86 -11.81 9.49 11.83
N SER A 87 -11.38 8.25 12.08
CA SER A 87 -11.74 7.48 13.29
C SER A 87 -11.03 7.99 14.55
N LEU A 88 -9.75 8.34 14.45
CA LEU A 88 -8.94 8.79 15.59
C LEU A 88 -9.33 10.19 16.07
N LEU A 89 -9.85 11.04 15.18
CA LEU A 89 -10.15 12.44 15.47
C LEU A 89 -11.65 12.76 15.50
N GLY A 90 -12.53 11.75 15.47
CA GLY A 90 -13.98 11.96 15.57
C GLY A 90 -14.56 12.88 14.49
N GLY A 91 -13.95 12.91 13.30
CA GLY A 91 -14.36 13.76 12.18
C GLY A 91 -13.70 15.14 12.09
N ALA A 92 -12.84 15.53 13.04
CA ALA A 92 -12.09 16.79 12.95
C ALA A 92 -10.73 16.60 12.26
N MET A 93 -10.61 17.00 10.99
CA MET A 93 -9.31 17.05 10.28
C MET A 93 -8.40 18.13 10.89
N ARG A 94 -7.55 17.76 11.85
CA ARG A 94 -6.43 18.59 12.31
C ARG A 94 -5.15 18.22 11.57
N PRO A 95 -4.23 19.18 11.37
CA PRO A 95 -2.91 18.88 10.84
C PRO A 95 -2.16 17.99 11.83
N LEU A 96 -1.77 16.80 11.38
CA LEU A 96 -0.96 15.85 12.13
C LEU A 96 0.52 16.27 12.05
N GLY A 97 1.26 16.08 13.14
CA GLY A 97 2.72 16.17 13.10
C GLY A 97 3.32 15.08 12.20
N PHE A 98 4.54 15.28 11.70
CA PHE A 98 5.21 14.31 10.81
C PHE A 98 5.23 12.89 11.39
N TRP A 99 5.54 12.75 12.68
CA TRP A 99 5.64 11.46 13.36
C TRP A 99 4.29 10.77 13.57
N GLU A 100 3.25 11.55 13.87
CA GLU A 100 1.89 11.04 14.02
C GLU A 100 1.35 10.56 12.67
N PHE A 101 1.56 11.35 11.63
CA PHE A 101 1.21 10.96 10.26
C PHE A 101 1.97 9.71 9.82
N ALA A 102 3.27 9.63 10.09
CA ALA A 102 4.08 8.46 9.75
C ALA A 102 3.59 7.19 10.45
N GLY A 103 3.26 7.27 11.75
CA GLY A 103 2.70 6.16 12.50
C GLY A 103 1.33 5.72 11.96
N LEU A 104 0.46 6.69 11.66
CA LEU A 104 -0.87 6.45 11.08
C LEU A 104 -0.77 5.80 9.68
N ALA A 105 0.16 6.28 8.86
CA ALA A 105 0.43 5.73 7.53
C ALA A 105 0.93 4.29 7.59
N VAL A 106 1.87 4.00 8.49
CA VAL A 106 2.35 2.63 8.71
C VAL A 106 1.20 1.71 9.12
N LYS A 107 0.34 2.14 10.05
CA LYS A 107 -0.84 1.37 10.48
C LYS A 107 -1.81 1.14 9.33
N GLY A 108 -2.22 2.19 8.63
CA GLY A 108 -3.14 2.11 7.48
C GLY A 108 -2.60 1.23 6.35
N CYS A 109 -1.29 1.25 6.11
CA CYS A 109 -0.63 0.37 5.16
C CYS A 109 -0.70 -1.13 5.57
N VAL A 110 -0.53 -1.44 6.86
CA VAL A 110 -0.63 -2.83 7.36
C VAL A 110 -2.06 -3.33 7.24
N GLU A 111 -3.05 -2.52 7.63
CA GLU A 111 -4.47 -2.87 7.49
C GLU A 111 -4.87 -3.08 6.03
N ALA A 112 -4.40 -2.22 5.13
CA ALA A 112 -4.60 -2.38 3.69
C ALA A 112 -4.09 -3.73 3.18
N LEU A 113 -2.90 -4.18 3.64
CA LEU A 113 -2.37 -5.50 3.30
C LEU A 113 -3.22 -6.64 3.87
N ILE A 114 -3.72 -6.51 5.09
CA ILE A 114 -4.61 -7.50 5.71
C ILE A 114 -5.91 -7.61 4.92
N VAL A 115 -6.54 -6.48 4.58
CA VAL A 115 -7.78 -6.44 3.78
C VAL A 115 -7.55 -7.06 2.41
N LEU A 116 -6.45 -6.72 1.73
CA LEU A 116 -6.05 -7.35 0.46
C LEU A 116 -5.82 -8.87 0.61
N GLY A 117 -5.21 -9.30 1.71
CA GLY A 117 -5.00 -10.71 2.02
C GLY A 117 -6.32 -11.48 2.23
N ILE A 118 -7.24 -10.92 3.01
CA ILE A 118 -8.57 -11.48 3.23
C ILE A 118 -9.35 -11.53 1.92
N LEU A 119 -9.32 -10.46 1.12
CA LEU A 119 -9.97 -10.40 -0.18
C LEU A 119 -9.42 -11.50 -1.10
N ARG A 120 -8.10 -11.70 -1.11
CA ARG A 120 -7.46 -12.79 -1.86
C ARG A 120 -7.92 -14.17 -1.39
N MET A 121 -8.01 -14.40 -0.09
CA MET A 121 -8.49 -15.67 0.44
C MET A 121 -9.96 -15.91 0.09
N GLY A 122 -10.83 -14.91 0.28
CA GLY A 122 -12.24 -14.99 -0.10
C GLY A 122 -12.42 -15.26 -1.59
N PHE A 123 -11.63 -14.59 -2.43
CA PHE A 123 -11.65 -14.82 -3.87
C PHE A 123 -11.19 -16.23 -4.25
N ALA A 124 -10.14 -16.75 -3.62
CA ALA A 124 -9.67 -18.12 -3.85
C ALA A 124 -10.72 -19.17 -3.43
N VAL A 125 -11.48 -18.91 -2.36
CA VAL A 125 -12.59 -19.77 -1.92
C VAL A 125 -13.75 -19.73 -2.92
N VAL A 126 -14.14 -18.54 -3.38
CA VAL A 126 -15.21 -18.40 -4.39
C VAL A 126 -14.81 -19.07 -5.71
N GLN A 127 -13.57 -18.92 -6.16
CA GLN A 127 -13.10 -19.61 -7.37
C GLN A 127 -13.14 -21.13 -7.25
N LYS A 128 -12.93 -21.69 -6.04
CA LYS A 128 -13.04 -23.13 -5.79
C LYS A 128 -14.48 -23.63 -5.65
N LEU A 129 -15.44 -22.74 -5.40
CA LEU A 129 -16.87 -23.07 -5.26
C LEU A 129 -17.64 -22.94 -6.58
N VAL A 130 -17.15 -22.12 -7.51
CA VAL A 130 -17.78 -21.85 -8.82
C VAL A 130 -17.24 -22.77 -9.93
N LEU A 131 -16.17 -23.53 -9.66
CA LEU A 131 -15.60 -24.59 -10.50
C LEU A 131 -15.93 -25.95 -9.90
#